data_AF-A0A7Z9XM47-F1
#
_entry.id   AF-A0A7Z9XM47-F1
#
_cell.length_a   1.000
_cell.length_b   1.000
_cell.length_c   1.000
_cell.angle_alpha   90.00
_cell.angle_beta   90.00
_cell.angle_gamma   90.00
#
_symmetry.space_group_name_H-M   'P 1'
#
loop_
_entity.id
_entity.type
_entity.pdbx_description
1 polymer ?
#
loop_
_entity_poly.entity_id
_entity_poly.type
_entity_poly.pdbx_seq_one_letter_code
_entity_poly.pdbx_strand_id
1 'polypeptide(L)' 'MDLNDAHARQAVDLGCTIAISTDAHRPTDMDYLMYGVGVARWAWLTPNDIIDTRPVDAMLALLKG' A
#
# COMPACT_ATOMS: atom_id res chain seq x y z
N MET A 1 -9.02 -11.18 3.88
CA MET A 1 -8.29 -11.69 2.69
C MET A 1 -7.68 -10.49 2.01
N ASP A 2 -6.43 -10.61 1.57
CA ASP A 2 -5.69 -9.49 0.99
C ASP A 2 -6.35 -8.94 -0.26
N LEU A 3 -6.10 -7.65 -0.54
CA LEU A 3 -6.62 -6.99 -1.72
C LEU A 3 -5.86 -7.51 -2.96
N ASN A 4 -6.57 -8.09 -3.92
CA ASN A 4 -5.99 -8.44 -5.21
C ASN A 4 -5.79 -7.18 -6.08
N ASP A 5 -5.11 -7.35 -7.20
CA ASP A 5 -4.78 -6.28 -8.15
C ASP A 5 -6.01 -5.58 -8.73
N ALA A 6 -7.04 -6.34 -9.12
CA ALA A 6 -8.28 -5.78 -9.64
C ALA A 6 -9.00 -4.88 -8.62
N HIS A 7 -9.11 -5.33 -7.37
CA HIS A 7 -9.72 -4.54 -6.31
C HIS A 7 -8.84 -3.37 -5.89
N ALA A 8 -7.51 -3.51 -5.92
CA ALA A 8 -6.59 -2.41 -5.66
C ALA A 8 -6.74 -1.29 -6.69
N ARG A 9 -6.85 -1.63 -7.98
CA ARG A 9 -7.14 -0.65 -9.03
C ARG A 9 -8.49 0.03 -8.81
N GLN A 10 -9.53 -0.76 -8.55
CA GLN A 10 -10.88 -0.22 -8.29
C GLN A 10 -10.92 0.71 -7.07
N ALA A 11 -10.20 0.38 -6.00
CA ALA A 11 -10.13 1.23 -4.80
C ALA A 11 -9.52 2.60 -5.13
N VAL A 12 -8.45 2.63 -5.93
CA VAL A 12 -7.83 3.90 -6.40
C VAL A 12 -8.77 4.66 -7.33
N ASP A 13 -9.49 3.98 -8.22
CA ASP A 13 -10.51 4.61 -9.08
C ASP A 13 -11.66 5.24 -8.27
N LEU A 14 -11.94 4.71 -7.08
CA LEU A 14 -12.91 5.26 -6.12
C LEU A 14 -12.31 6.36 -5.20
N GLY A 15 -11.04 6.72 -5.39
CA GLY A 15 -10.35 7.77 -4.64
C GLY A 15 -9.72 7.30 -3.32
N CYS A 16 -9.60 6.00 -3.08
CA CYS A 16 -8.89 5.48 -1.92
C CYS A 16 -7.36 5.62 -2.10
N THR A 17 -6.66 5.88 -1.00
CA THR A 17 -5.20 5.71 -0.92
C THR A 17 -4.88 4.30 -0.42
N ILE A 18 -3.89 3.65 -1.03
CA ILE A 18 -3.47 2.28 -0.69
C ILE A 18 -2.30 2.28 0.28
N ALA A 19 -2.30 1.33 1.21
CA ALA A 19 -1.16 1.00 2.08
C ALA A 19 -0.67 -0.40 1.77
N ILE A 20 0.65 -0.58 1.72
CA ILE A 20 1.31 -1.88 1.53
C ILE A 20 1.81 -2.36 2.89
N SER A 21 1.30 -3.51 3.33
CA SER A 21 1.67 -4.13 4.60
C SER A 21 1.97 -5.62 4.39
N THR A 22 2.87 -6.16 5.21
CA THR A 22 3.19 -7.60 5.23
C THR A 22 2.46 -8.36 6.33
N ASP A 23 1.71 -7.67 7.20
CA ASP A 23 1.14 -8.23 8.43
C ASP A 23 2.19 -9.00 9.25
N ALA A 24 3.37 -8.41 9.38
CA ALA A 24 4.53 -9.05 10.01
C ALA A 24 4.27 -9.40 11.48
N HIS A 25 4.47 -10.67 11.84
CA HIS A 25 4.45 -11.17 13.21
C HIS A 25 5.86 -11.46 13.73
N ARG A 26 6.86 -11.40 12.85
CA ARG A 26 8.31 -11.50 13.12
C ARG A 26 9.08 -10.57 12.18
N PRO A 27 10.31 -10.13 12.55
CA PRO A 27 11.10 -9.23 11.69
C PRO A 27 11.36 -9.76 10.28
N THR A 28 11.52 -11.08 10.13
CA THR A 28 11.75 -11.76 8.83
C THR A 28 10.55 -11.65 7.88
N ASP A 29 9.34 -11.41 8.39
CA ASP A 29 8.13 -11.30 7.55
C ASP A 29 8.14 -9.99 6.72
N MET A 30 9.00 -9.03 7.08
CA MET A 30 9.20 -7.81 6.28
C MET A 30 9.78 -8.10 4.89
N ASP A 31 10.42 -9.26 4.68
CA ASP A 31 10.92 -9.69 3.38
C ASP A 31 9.78 -9.88 2.36
N TYR A 32 8.54 -10.06 2.82
CA TYR A 32 7.35 -10.19 1.98
C TYR A 32 6.85 -8.88 1.37
N LEU A 33 7.43 -7.72 1.73
CA LEU A 33 7.00 -6.41 1.22
C LEU A 33 7.03 -6.36 -0.31
N MET A 34 7.98 -7.09 -0.92
CA MET A 34 8.11 -7.20 -2.38
C MET A 34 6.84 -7.74 -3.06
N TYR A 35 6.05 -8.58 -2.40
CA TYR A 35 4.79 -9.10 -2.96
C TYR A 35 3.73 -8.01 -3.02
N GLY A 36 3.61 -7.18 -1.99
CA GLY A 36 2.70 -6.03 -1.99
C GLY A 36 3.06 -5.02 -3.07
N VAL A 37 4.34 -4.75 -3.28
CA VAL A 37 4.83 -3.94 -4.40
C VAL A 37 4.50 -4.60 -5.75
N GLY A 38 4.63 -5.92 -5.86
CA GLY A 38 4.24 -6.69 -7.04
C GLY A 38 2.76 -6.53 -7.40
N VAL A 39 1.87 -6.68 -6.42
CA VAL A 39 0.42 -6.45 -6.58
C VAL A 39 0.13 -5.02 -7.01
N ALA A 40 0.75 -4.02 -6.39
CA ALA A 40 0.58 -2.62 -6.77
C ALA A 40 0.98 -2.36 -8.24
N ARG A 41 2.06 -3.00 -8.71
CA ARG A 41 2.49 -2.90 -10.12
C ARG A 41 1.51 -3.58 -11.06
N TRP A 42 1.00 -4.77 -10.72
CA TRP A 42 -0.03 -5.45 -11.51
C TRP A 42 -1.36 -4.71 -11.53
N ALA A 43 -1.66 -3.94 -10.49
CA ALA A 43 -2.81 -3.04 -10.41
C ALA A 43 -2.60 -1.67 -11.11
N TRP A 44 -1.43 -1.45 -11.73
CA TRP A 44 -1.08 -0.20 -12.42
C TRP A 44 -1.12 1.02 -11.48
N LEU A 45 -0.77 0.82 -10.20
CA LEU A 45 -0.69 1.90 -9.23
C LEU A 45 0.62 2.68 -9.39
N THR A 46 0.54 3.97 -9.12
CA THR A 46 1.67 4.90 -9.10
C THR A 46 2.08 5.20 -7.65
N PRO A 47 3.27 5.78 -7.41
CA PRO A 47 3.66 6.20 -6.06
C PRO A 47 2.63 7.13 -5.39
N ASN A 48 1.95 7.98 -6.16
CA ASN A 48 0.93 8.89 -5.61
C ASN A 48 -0.29 8.17 -5.01
N ASP A 49 -0.55 6.94 -5.45
CA ASP A 49 -1.65 6.10 -4.98
C ASP A 49 -1.31 5.35 -3.68
N ILE A 50 -0.03 5.33 -3.28
CA ILE A 50 0.49 4.54 -2.16
C ILE A 50 0.98 5.46 -1.04
N ILE A 51 0.44 5.30 0.17
CA ILE A 51 0.77 6.14 1.33
C ILE A 51 2.23 5.98 1.78
N ASP A 52 2.79 4.77 1.66
CA ASP A 52 4.14 4.42 2.14
C ASP A 52 5.27 5.12 1.37
N THR A 53 4.96 5.72 0.22
CA THR A 53 5.95 6.47 -0.58
C THR A 53 6.10 7.93 -0.15
N ARG A 54 5.20 8.41 0.72
CA ARG A 54 5.22 9.78 1.22
C ARG A 54 6.33 9.95 2.25
N PRO A 55 6.92 11.15 2.38
CA PRO A 55 7.75 11.49 3.52
C PRO A 55 6.99 11.25 4.83
N VAL A 56 7.70 10.80 5.88
CA VAL A 56 7.09 10.41 7.17
C VAL A 56 6.18 11.51 7.73
N ASP A 57 6.62 12.77 7.74
CA ASP A 57 5.81 13.88 8.26
C ASP A 57 4.50 14.07 7.48
N ALA A 58 4.56 13.91 6.15
CA ALA A 58 3.40 14.03 5.28
C ALA A 58 2.43 12.85 5.43
N MET A 59 2.95 11.65 5.72
CA MET A 59 2.12 10.48 6.04
C MET A 59 1.44 10.65 7.41
N LEU A 60 2.20 11.04 8.44
CA LEU A 60 1.67 11.24 9.79
C LEU A 60 0.59 12.32 9.84
N ALA A 61 0.71 13.38 9.03
CA ALA A 61 -0.32 14.41 8.91
C ALA A 61 -1.68 13.91 8.38
N LEU A 62 -1.73 12.72 7.74
CA LEU A 62 -2.98 12.11 7.28
C LEU A 62 -3.69 11.30 8.38
N LEU A 63 -2.99 10.95 9.46
CA LEU A 63 -3.58 10.27 10.59
C LEU A 63 -4.40 11.26 11.41
N LYS A 64 -5.60 10.85 11.85
CA LYS A 64 -6.40 11.66 12.78
C LYS A 64 -5.61 11.86 14.06
N GLY A 65 -5.44 13.12 14.48
CA GLY A 65 -4.93 13.49 15.80
C GLY A 65 -5.89 13.11 16.91
#